data_AF-A0A2X2VJ15-F1
#
_entry.id   AF-A0A2X2VJ15-F1
#
_cell.length_a   1.000
_cell.length_b   1.000
_cell.length_c   1.000
_cell.angle_alpha   90.00
_cell.angle_beta   90.00
_cell.angle_gamma   90.00
#
_symmetry.space_group_name_H-M   'P 1'
#
loop_
_entity.id
_entity.type
_entity.pdbx_description
1 polymer ?
#
loop_
_entity_poly.entity_id
_entity_poly.type
_entity_poly.pdbx_seq_one_letter_code
_entity_poly.pdbx_strand_id
1 'polypeptide(L)'
;MRNRVIFVFLLGLLPTSLTWAAPAQQTFSDWQVTCNNQNFCVARNTGEHRGLVMTLSRSAGAHTDAVLRIDLGGADLARCERGGDCAASAAG
;
A
#
# COMPACT_ATOMS: atom_id res chain seq x y z
N MET A 1 -34.84 -31.70 18.13
CA MET A 1 -34.99 -30.28 17.75
C MET A 1 -33.81 -29.42 18.23
N ARG A 2 -33.46 -29.46 19.52
CA ARG A 2 -32.35 -28.69 20.12
C ARG A 2 -31.01 -28.81 19.37
N ASN A 3 -30.55 -30.03 19.08
CA ASN A 3 -29.26 -30.25 18.41
C ASN A 3 -29.24 -29.71 16.98
N ARG A 4 -30.38 -29.75 16.25
CA ARG A 4 -30.48 -29.19 14.90
C ARG A 4 -30.33 -27.67 14.91
N VAL A 5 -30.88 -27.00 15.91
CA VAL A 5 -30.73 -25.55 16.10
C VAL A 5 -29.28 -25.19 16.46
N ILE A 6 -28.64 -25.97 17.33
CA ILE A 6 -27.23 -25.78 17.68
C ILE A 6 -26.33 -25.95 16.45
N PHE A 7 -26.57 -26.98 15.63
CA PHE A 7 -25.81 -27.18 14.39
C PHE A 7 -25.97 -26.02 13.40
N VAL A 8 -27.19 -25.49 13.22
CA VAL A 8 -27.43 -24.33 12.35
C VAL A 8 -26.74 -23.07 12.91
N PHE A 9 -26.77 -22.87 14.22
CA PHE A 9 -26.14 -21.73 14.87
C PHE A 9 -24.61 -21.77 14.74
N LEU A 10 -24.02 -22.97 14.91
CA LEU A 10 -22.59 -23.17 14.68
C LEU A 10 -22.25 -22.93 13.21
N LEU A 11 -22.98 -23.52 12.26
CA LEU A 11 -22.71 -23.39 10.83
C LEU A 11 -22.82 -21.93 10.33
N GLY A 12 -23.70 -21.13 10.92
CA GLY A 12 -23.86 -19.70 10.60
C GLY A 12 -22.79 -18.78 11.20
N LEU A 13 -22.11 -19.20 12.27
CA LEU A 13 -21.07 -18.41 12.93
C LEU A 13 -19.66 -18.66 12.37
N LEU A 14 -19.43 -19.81 11.73
CA LEU A 14 -18.12 -20.18 11.18
C LEU A 14 -17.63 -19.38 9.93
N PRO A 15 -18.46 -18.84 9.02
CA PRO A 15 -17.94 -18.30 7.75
C PRO A 15 -17.49 -16.82 7.81
N THR A 16 -17.55 -16.14 8.95
CA THR A 16 -17.26 -14.69 9.03
C THR A 16 -15.79 -14.33 8.83
N SER A 17 -14.86 -15.29 8.95
CA SER A 17 -13.42 -15.06 8.78
C SER A 17 -12.92 -15.25 7.33
N LEU A 18 -13.77 -15.75 6.43
CA LEU A 18 -13.37 -16.08 5.05
C LEU A 18 -13.45 -14.90 4.08
N THR A 19 -13.93 -13.72 4.50
CA THR A 19 -14.08 -12.56 3.62
C THR A 19 -12.83 -11.67 3.55
N TRP A 20 -11.68 -12.15 4.02
CA TRP A 20 -10.44 -11.39 3.89
C TRP A 20 -9.83 -11.59 2.50
N ALA A 21 -10.16 -10.70 1.59
CA ALA A 21 -9.41 -10.55 0.35
C ALA A 21 -8.03 -9.97 0.72
N ALA A 22 -6.98 -10.77 0.60
CA ALA A 22 -5.62 -10.24 0.66
C ALA A 22 -5.47 -9.15 -0.43
N PRO A 23 -4.82 -8.01 -0.13
CA PRO A 23 -4.56 -6.98 -1.13
C PRO A 23 -3.78 -7.61 -2.30
N ALA A 24 -4.30 -7.47 -3.52
CA ALA A 24 -3.60 -7.93 -4.70
C ALA A 24 -2.43 -6.98 -4.94
N GLN A 25 -1.22 -7.46 -4.61
CA GLN A 25 0.02 -6.72 -4.85
C GLN A 25 0.72 -7.33 -6.06
N GLN A 26 1.00 -6.50 -7.06
CA GLN A 26 1.73 -6.89 -8.25
C GLN A 26 2.89 -5.91 -8.45
N THR A 27 4.08 -6.45 -8.69
CA THR A 27 5.29 -5.67 -8.97
C THR A 27 5.50 -5.62 -10.48
N PHE A 28 5.58 -4.41 -11.02
CA PHE A 28 5.86 -4.12 -12.42
C PHE A 28 7.19 -3.37 -12.48
N SER A 29 8.27 -4.04 -12.94
CA SER A 29 9.65 -3.53 -12.99
C SER A 29 10.10 -2.75 -11.75
N ASP A 30 9.81 -1.46 -11.68
CA ASP A 30 10.22 -0.50 -10.64
C ASP A 30 9.04 0.05 -9.83
N TRP A 31 7.85 -0.52 -10.03
CA TRP A 31 6.59 -0.06 -9.44
C TRP A 31 5.88 -1.20 -8.73
N GLN A 32 5.54 -0.99 -7.47
CA GLN A 32 4.63 -1.85 -6.71
C GLN A 32 3.22 -1.28 -6.80
N VAL A 33 2.32 -2.05 -7.40
CA VAL A 33 0.90 -1.74 -7.48
C VAL A 33 0.17 -2.57 -6.44
N THR A 34 -0.59 -1.90 -5.59
CA THR A 34 -1.40 -2.53 -4.55
C THR A 34 -2.84 -2.06 -4.70
N CYS A 35 -3.79 -2.99 -4.78
CA CYS A 35 -5.21 -2.67 -4.86
C CYS A 35 -5.96 -3.29 -3.70
N ASN A 36 -6.92 -2.56 -3.14
CA ASN A 36 -7.83 -3.05 -2.12
C ASN A 36 -9.18 -3.50 -2.70
N ASN A 37 -10.00 -4.14 -1.88
CA ASN A 37 -11.35 -4.60 -2.23
C ASN A 37 -12.40 -3.48 -2.30
N GLN A 38 -12.03 -2.24 -1.96
CA GLN A 38 -12.87 -1.04 -2.10
C GLN A 38 -12.60 -0.32 -3.43
N ASN A 39 -11.91 -0.99 -4.35
CA ASN A 39 -11.60 -0.48 -5.69
C ASN A 39 -10.65 0.73 -5.66
N PHE A 40 -9.75 0.77 -4.69
CA PHE A 40 -8.69 1.78 -4.59
C PHE A 40 -7.33 1.13 -4.87
N CYS A 41 -6.61 1.68 -5.83
CA CYS A 41 -5.29 1.20 -6.23
C CYS A 41 -4.24 2.27 -6.00
N VAL A 42 -3.06 1.84 -5.52
CA VAL A 42 -1.88 2.68 -5.30
C VAL A 42 -0.69 2.05 -5.99
N ALA A 43 -0.04 2.79 -6.88
CA ALA A 43 1.24 2.47 -7.47
C ALA A 43 2.34 3.30 -6.79
N ARG A 44 3.33 2.62 -6.23
CA ARG A 44 4.49 3.24 -5.58
C ARG A 44 5.75 2.76 -6.26
N ASN A 45 6.66 3.68 -6.54
CA ASN A 45 7.96 3.29 -7.05
C ASN A 45 8.81 2.60 -5.94
N THR A 46 9.43 1.47 -6.26
CA THR A 46 10.26 0.64 -5.37
C THR A 46 11.76 0.71 -5.66
N GLY A 47 12.17 1.44 -6.70
CA GLY A 47 13.56 1.60 -7.12
C GLY A 47 14.35 2.61 -6.29
N GLU A 48 15.68 2.52 -6.37
CA GLU A 48 16.60 3.44 -5.72
C GLU A 48 16.72 4.77 -6.50
N HIS A 49 15.68 5.61 -6.44
CA HIS A 49 15.67 6.91 -7.11
C HIS A 49 16.25 8.02 -6.22
N ARG A 50 17.39 7.78 -5.57
CA ARG A 50 18.06 8.74 -4.66
C ARG A 50 17.12 9.27 -3.56
N GLY A 51 16.27 8.39 -3.02
CA GLY A 51 15.26 8.72 -2.02
C GLY A 51 13.98 9.36 -2.58
N LEU A 52 13.87 9.58 -3.89
CA LEU A 52 12.65 10.07 -4.50
C LEU A 52 11.60 8.96 -4.57
N VAL A 53 10.49 9.13 -3.88
CA VAL A 53 9.35 8.21 -3.87
C VAL A 53 8.19 8.86 -4.60
N MET A 54 7.76 8.25 -5.69
CA MET A 54 6.53 8.63 -6.38
C MET A 54 5.41 7.68 -5.99
N THR A 55 4.26 8.23 -5.61
CA THR A 55 3.04 7.49 -5.27
C THR A 55 1.89 8.03 -6.11
N LEU A 56 1.33 7.17 -6.96
CA LEU A 56 0.13 7.45 -7.74
C LEU A 56 -1.03 6.64 -7.14
N SER A 57 -2.11 7.28 -6.75
CA SER A 57 -3.34 6.60 -6.36
C SER A 57 -4.47 6.93 -7.30
N ARG A 58 -5.33 5.94 -7.54
CA ARG A 58 -6.52 6.08 -8.36
C ARG A 58 -7.64 5.20 -7.81
N SER A 59 -8.82 5.78 -7.67
CA SER A 59 -10.04 4.98 -7.50
C SER A 59 -10.43 4.36 -8.85
N ALA A 60 -10.66 3.06 -8.86
CA ALA A 60 -11.14 2.30 -10.00
C ALA A 60 -12.69 2.14 -9.98
N GLY A 61 -13.38 2.82 -9.06
CA GLY A 61 -14.85 2.84 -8.91
C GLY A 61 -15.56 3.94 -9.73
N ALA A 62 -16.78 4.29 -9.32
CA ALA A 62 -17.56 5.36 -9.95
C ALA A 62 -16.89 6.75 -9.82
N HIS A 63 -16.06 6.90 -8.79
CA HIS A 63 -15.18 8.04 -8.62
C HIS A 63 -13.85 7.77 -9.31
N THR A 64 -13.39 8.66 -10.18
CA THR A 64 -12.11 8.57 -10.89
C THR A 64 -11.03 9.43 -10.27
N ASP A 65 -11.13 9.66 -8.96
CA ASP A 65 -10.19 10.50 -8.22
C ASP A 65 -8.79 9.93 -8.36
N ALA A 66 -7.88 10.77 -8.84
CA ALA A 66 -6.48 10.45 -9.05
C ALA A 66 -5.64 11.44 -8.26
N VAL A 67 -4.67 10.92 -7.51
CA VAL A 67 -3.73 11.73 -6.72
C VAL A 67 -2.32 11.30 -7.08
N LEU A 68 -1.47 12.29 -7.34
CA LEU A 68 -0.03 12.09 -7.50
C LEU A 68 0.68 12.76 -6.34
N ARG A 69 1.52 11.99 -5.65
CA ARG A 69 2.38 12.48 -4.58
C ARG A 69 3.83 12.16 -4.90
N ILE A 70 4.70 13.15 -4.74
CA ILE A 70 6.13 13.04 -4.95
C ILE A 70 6.79 13.44 -3.64
N ASP A 71 7.54 12.52 -3.05
CA ASP A 71 8.24 12.71 -1.80
C ASP A 71 9.72 12.48 -1.99
N LEU A 72 10.52 13.16 -1.19
CA LEU A 72 11.95 12.96 -1.13
C LEU A 72 12.29 12.41 0.26
N GLY A 73 12.34 11.09 0.37
CA GLY A 73 12.63 10.33 1.59
C GLY A 73 13.92 9.54 1.44
N GLY A 74 15.05 10.23 1.55
CA GLY A 74 16.36 9.62 1.78
C GLY A 74 16.80 9.85 3.22
N ALA A 75 17.35 8.83 3.88
CA ALA A 75 17.98 8.98 5.20
C ALA A 75 19.06 10.08 5.20
N ASP A 76 19.66 10.33 4.03
CA ASP A 76 20.68 11.36 3.82
C ASP A 76 20.14 12.79 3.83
N LEU A 77 18.86 13.00 3.45
CA LEU A 77 18.24 14.33 3.46
C LEU A 77 17.59 14.66 4.80
N ALA A 78 17.08 13.65 5.51
CA ALA A 78 16.65 13.82 6.90
C ALA A 78 17.81 14.24 7.83
N ARG A 79 19.06 13.95 7.44
CA ARG A 79 20.25 14.42 8.16
C ARG A 79 20.53 15.91 7.93
N CYS A 80 20.11 16.49 6.81
CA CYS A 80 20.32 17.90 6.51
C CYS A 80 19.33 18.84 7.22
N GLU A 81 18.10 18.40 7.52
CA GLU A 81 17.11 19.25 8.21
C GLU A 81 17.42 19.50 9.70
N ARG A 82 18.40 18.79 10.29
CA ARG A 82 18.76 18.94 11.71
C ARG A 82 19.97 19.84 11.99
N GLY A 83 20.50 20.53 10.99
CA GLY A 83 21.61 21.47 11.16
C GLY A 83 22.97 20.77 11.29
N GLY A 84 23.82 20.98 10.30
CA GLY A 84 25.21 20.51 10.26
C GLY A 84 25.57 19.97 8.89
N ASP A 85 26.04 20.87 8.02
CA ASP A 85 26.84 20.64 6.81
C ASP A 85 26.45 19.45 5.91
N CYS A 86 25.65 19.74 4.88
CA CYS A 86 25.30 18.81 3.80
C CYS A 86 26.50 18.55 2.88
N ALA A 87 27.39 17.64 3.25
CA ALA A 87 28.33 17.05 2.30
C ALA A 87 27.61 15.92 1.52
N ALA A 88 27.19 16.21 0.29
CA ALA A 88 26.71 15.19 -0.64
C ALA A 88 27.88 14.25 -1.01
N SER A 89 27.96 13.10 -0.35
CA SER A 89 28.91 12.04 -0.75
C SER A 89 28.37 11.33 -1.98
N ALA A 90 28.70 11.85 -3.17
CA ALA A 90 28.63 11.09 -4.41
C ALA A 90 29.70 9.99 -4.37
N ALA A 91 29.33 8.76 -3.99
CA ALA A 91 30.14 7.58 -4.25
C ALA A 91 29.75 7.03 -5.62
N GLY A 92 30.78 6.75 -6.44
CA GLY A 92 30.70 6.45 -7.87
C GLY A 92 30.26 5.05 -8.25
#